data_AF-A0A6L7X0A9-F1
#
_entry.id   AF-A0A6L7X0A9-F1
#
_cell.length_a   1.000
_cell.length_b   1.000
_cell.length_c   1.000
_cell.angle_alpha   90.00
_cell.angle_beta   90.00
_cell.angle_gamma   90.00
#
_symmetry.space_group_name_H-M   'P 1'
#
loop_
_entity.id
_entity.type
_entity.pdbx_description
1 polymer ?
#
loop_
_entity_poly.entity_id
_entity_poly.type
_entity_poly.pdbx_seq_one_letter_code
_entity_poly.pdbx_strand_id
1 'polypeptide(L)'
;MPGSRNPPGALDRDTLHQLFEELADELARARVRACIYIIGGVAMTMAYQRDRAPHEVGARIDDGHQAVLTAVSTIARRHGLPTTWLNEQATAYRPSAPDQRAPVVFDSPHLIITGASAEHLLAMKLEA
;
A
#
# COMPACT_ATOMS: atom_id res chain seq x y z
N MET A 1 -26.10 -9.60 6.56
CA MET A 1 -25.61 -8.33 7.12
C MET A 1 -25.38 -7.37 5.95
N PRO A 2 -25.99 -6.18 5.90
CA PRO A 2 -25.69 -5.23 4.85
C PRO A 2 -24.28 -4.69 5.10
N GLY A 3 -23.40 -4.82 4.12
CA GLY A 3 -22.02 -4.33 4.18
C GLY A 3 -22.00 -2.85 4.51
N SER A 4 -21.30 -2.49 5.58
CA SER A 4 -21.01 -1.10 5.91
C SER A 4 -20.31 -0.48 4.72
N ARG A 5 -21.02 0.38 3.99
CA ARG A 5 -20.38 1.33 3.08
C ARG A 5 -19.50 2.22 3.95
N ASN A 6 -18.20 1.98 3.91
CA ASN A 6 -17.25 2.88 4.52
C ASN A 6 -17.42 4.28 3.89
N PRO A 7 -17.23 5.38 4.65
CA PRO A 7 -17.34 6.71 4.09
C PRO A 7 -16.29 6.90 2.98
N PRO A 8 -16.56 7.75 1.98
CA PRO A 8 -15.58 8.06 0.94
C PRO A 8 -14.30 8.60 1.61
N GLY A 9 -13.24 7.78 1.61
CA GLY A 9 -11.95 8.10 2.21
C GLY A 9 -11.44 7.14 3.30
N ALA A 10 -12.22 6.14 3.74
CA ALA A 10 -11.71 5.12 4.66
C ALA A 10 -11.04 3.97 3.89
N LEU A 11 -9.72 3.82 4.04
CA LEU A 11 -8.93 2.75 3.40
C LEU A 11 -8.95 1.48 4.26
N ASP A 12 -10.12 0.86 4.44
CA ASP A 12 -10.20 -0.46 5.09
C ASP A 12 -9.55 -1.56 4.24
N ARG A 13 -9.49 -2.77 4.78
CA ARG A 13 -8.87 -3.93 4.11
C ARG A 13 -9.47 -4.21 2.74
N ASP A 14 -10.80 -4.20 2.64
CA ASP A 14 -11.50 -4.55 1.38
C ASP A 14 -11.26 -3.47 0.32
N THR A 15 -11.32 -2.19 0.73
CA THR A 15 -11.02 -1.04 -0.12
C THR A 15 -9.56 -1.07 -0.56
N LEU A 16 -8.61 -1.33 0.35
CA LEU A 16 -7.20 -1.46 0.01
C LEU A 16 -6.96 -2.60 -0.99
N HIS A 17 -7.60 -3.75 -0.79
CA HIS A 17 -7.50 -4.87 -1.72
C HIS A 17 -8.01 -4.49 -3.11
N GLN A 18 -9.18 -3.85 -3.20
CA GLN A 18 -9.74 -3.36 -4.47
C GLN A 18 -8.81 -2.35 -5.16
N LEU A 19 -8.24 -1.40 -4.41
CA LEU A 19 -7.29 -0.44 -4.96
C LEU A 19 -5.99 -1.12 -5.45
N PHE A 20 -5.54 -2.19 -4.79
CA PHE A 20 -4.37 -2.97 -5.22
C PHE A 20 -4.67 -3.82 -6.46
N GLU A 21 -5.87 -4.37 -6.58
CA GLU A 21 -6.33 -5.04 -7.81
C GLU A 21 -6.38 -4.04 -8.98
N GLU A 22 -6.97 -2.86 -8.79
CA GLU A 22 -6.99 -1.83 -9.84
C GLU A 22 -5.60 -1.33 -10.20
N LEU A 23 -4.69 -1.23 -9.23
CA LEU A 23 -3.29 -0.89 -9.48
C LEU A 23 -2.61 -1.97 -10.31
N ALA A 24 -2.85 -3.25 -10.01
CA ALA A 24 -2.33 -4.36 -10.80
C ALA A 24 -2.87 -4.33 -12.24
N ASP A 25 -4.15 -4.00 -12.43
CA ASP A 25 -4.78 -3.88 -13.76
C ASP A 25 -4.18 -2.74 -14.59
N GLU A 26 -3.96 -1.57 -14.00
CA GLU A 26 -3.32 -0.45 -14.70
C GLU A 26 -1.86 -0.79 -15.07
N LEU A 27 -1.14 -1.50 -14.20
CA LEU A 27 0.21 -2.00 -14.49
C LEU A 27 0.21 -3.06 -15.61
N ALA A 28 -0.79 -3.95 -15.62
CA ALA A 28 -0.98 -4.95 -16.68
C ALA A 28 -1.21 -4.29 -18.04
N ARG A 29 -2.03 -3.23 -18.09
CA ARG A 29 -2.25 -2.43 -19.33
C ARG A 29 -0.96 -1.77 -19.82
N ALA A 30 -0.11 -1.32 -18.91
CA ALA A 30 1.20 -0.78 -19.21
C ALA A 30 2.26 -1.87 -19.53
N ARG A 31 1.93 -3.16 -19.35
CA ARG A 31 2.87 -4.30 -19.44
C ARG A 31 4.08 -4.15 -18.52
N VAL A 32 3.88 -3.56 -17.34
CA VAL A 32 4.90 -3.38 -16.32
C VAL A 32 4.60 -4.32 -15.15
N ARG A 33 5.66 -4.81 -14.50
CA ARG A 33 5.57 -5.45 -13.20
C ARG A 33 6.18 -4.53 -12.15
N ALA A 34 5.50 -4.34 -11.04
CA ALA A 34 5.96 -3.49 -9.94
C ALA A 34 6.06 -4.27 -8.62
N CYS A 35 6.97 -3.80 -7.77
CA CYS A 35 7.16 -4.28 -6.41
C CYS A 35 6.99 -3.07 -5.48
N ILE A 36 6.13 -3.20 -4.47
CA ILE A 36 5.85 -2.14 -3.51
C ILE A 36 6.02 -2.69 -2.09
N TYR A 37 6.61 -1.88 -1.22
CA TYR A 37 6.77 -2.19 0.19
C TYR A 37 5.96 -1.19 1.04
N ILE A 38 4.90 -1.66 1.70
CA ILE A 38 4.02 -0.83 2.53
C ILE A 38 4.44 -0.85 4.00
N ILE A 39 4.24 0.27 4.70
CA ILE A 39 4.66 0.49 6.09
C ILE A 39 3.51 1.04 6.94
N GLY A 40 3.74 1.16 8.25
CA GLY A 40 2.84 1.86 9.17
C GLY A 40 1.44 1.26 9.27
N GLY A 41 0.42 2.12 9.30
CA GLY A 41 -0.97 1.72 9.53
C GLY A 41 -1.52 0.76 8.47
N VAL A 42 -1.16 0.96 7.20
CA VAL A 42 -1.59 0.09 6.10
C VAL A 42 -0.95 -1.30 6.18
N ALA A 43 0.32 -1.40 6.57
CA ALA A 43 0.96 -2.69 6.84
C ALA A 43 0.26 -3.42 8.00
N MET A 44 -0.12 -2.70 9.07
CA MET A 44 -0.91 -3.26 10.17
C MET A 44 -2.29 -3.75 9.74
N THR A 45 -2.99 -2.98 8.90
CA THR A 45 -4.31 -3.37 8.38
C THR A 45 -4.22 -4.59 7.47
N MET A 46 -3.22 -4.68 6.60
CA MET A 46 -3.09 -5.76 5.61
C MET A 46 -2.44 -7.04 6.18
N ALA A 47 -1.31 -6.92 6.87
CA ALA A 47 -0.57 -8.08 7.39
C ALA A 47 -1.09 -8.60 8.74
N TYR A 48 -1.64 -7.72 9.58
CA TYR A 48 -1.96 -8.04 10.99
C TYR A 48 -3.43 -7.78 11.37
N GLN A 49 -4.34 -7.65 10.40
CA GLN A 49 -5.80 -7.56 10.59
C GLN A 49 -6.24 -6.47 11.59
N ARG A 50 -5.57 -5.30 11.57
CA ARG A 50 -6.00 -4.17 12.39
C ARG A 50 -7.28 -3.53 11.84
N ASP A 51 -8.31 -3.43 12.68
CA ASP A 51 -9.63 -2.88 12.30
C ASP A 51 -9.66 -1.37 12.01
N ARG A 52 -8.62 -0.63 12.41
CA ARG A 52 -8.54 0.82 12.15
C ARG A 52 -8.04 1.07 10.72
N ALA A 53 -8.92 1.64 9.88
CA ALA A 53 -8.56 2.08 8.54
C ALA A 53 -7.48 3.19 8.56
N PRO A 54 -6.37 3.06 7.81
CA PRO A 54 -5.43 4.15 7.57
C PRO A 54 -6.04 5.30 6.76
N HIS A 55 -5.45 6.48 6.89
CA HIS A 55 -5.81 7.65 6.07
C HIS A 55 -5.07 7.67 4.72
N GLU A 56 -3.90 7.05 4.65
CA GLU A 56 -3.05 6.96 3.46
C GLU A 56 -2.27 5.63 3.46
N VAL A 57 -1.85 5.19 2.28
CA VAL A 57 -0.94 4.06 2.09
C VAL A 57 0.49 4.59 2.08
N GLY A 58 1.18 4.49 3.23
CA GLY A 58 2.62 4.70 3.26
C GLY A 58 3.35 3.57 2.55
N ALA A 59 4.09 3.87 1.48
CA ALA A 59 4.68 2.86 0.61
C ALA A 59 6.05 3.26 0.07
N ARG A 60 6.91 2.30 -0.25
CA ARG A 60 8.11 2.50 -1.08
C ARG A 60 7.89 1.76 -2.39
N ILE A 61 8.19 2.40 -3.51
CA ILE A 61 8.12 1.72 -4.80
C ILE A 61 9.52 1.20 -5.13
N ASP A 62 9.64 -0.12 -5.15
CA ASP A 62 10.92 -0.81 -5.34
C ASP A 62 11.21 -1.00 -6.83
N ASP A 63 10.16 -1.29 -7.61
CA ASP A 63 10.21 -1.48 -9.05
C ASP A 63 9.01 -0.83 -9.76
N GLY A 64 9.20 -0.40 -11.01
CA GLY A 64 8.10 0.11 -11.84
C GLY A 64 7.62 1.53 -11.50
N HIS A 65 8.45 2.32 -10.81
CA HIS A 65 8.12 3.63 -10.23
C HIS A 65 7.25 4.56 -11.11
N GLN A 66 7.68 4.87 -12.34
CA GLN A 66 6.91 5.77 -13.22
C GLN A 66 5.52 5.22 -13.60
N ALA A 67 5.42 3.91 -13.81
CA ALA A 67 4.15 3.25 -14.13
C ALA A 67 3.23 3.23 -12.91
N VAL A 68 3.77 2.97 -11.72
CA VAL A 68 3.03 3.03 -10.46
C VAL A 68 2.49 4.44 -10.20
N LEU A 69 3.30 5.49 -10.33
CA LEU A 69 2.83 6.87 -10.13
C LEU A 69 1.73 7.27 -11.12
N THR A 70 1.85 6.83 -12.37
CA THR A 70 0.82 7.07 -13.40
C THR A 70 -0.49 6.35 -13.06
N ALA A 71 -0.41 5.10 -12.62
CA ALA A 71 -1.57 4.31 -12.21
C ALA A 71 -2.22 4.89 -10.95
N VAL A 72 -1.43 5.24 -9.93
CA VAL A 72 -1.88 5.89 -8.69
C VAL A 72 -2.67 7.17 -9.00
N SER A 73 -2.17 8.01 -9.91
CA SER A 73 -2.86 9.24 -10.34
C SER A 73 -4.18 8.95 -11.08
N THR A 74 -4.20 7.88 -11.88
CA THR A 74 -5.40 7.44 -12.62
C THR A 74 -6.49 6.94 -11.67
N ILE A 75 -6.11 6.11 -10.69
CA ILE A 75 -6.99 5.58 -9.64
C ILE A 75 -7.48 6.70 -8.74
N ALA A 76 -6.61 7.64 -8.37
CA ALA A 76 -6.98 8.81 -7.56
C ALA A 76 -8.13 9.60 -8.20
N ARG A 77 -8.00 9.92 -9.50
CA ARG A 77 -9.04 10.61 -10.26
C ARG A 77 -10.32 9.78 -10.37
N ARG A 78 -10.22 8.46 -10.54
CA ARG A 78 -11.38 7.55 -10.68
C ARG A 78 -12.23 7.50 -9.41
N HIS A 79 -11.59 7.46 -8.25
CA HIS A 79 -12.24 7.28 -6.95
C HIS A 79 -12.41 8.57 -6.15
N GLY A 80 -11.95 9.71 -6.68
CA GLY A 80 -11.96 10.98 -5.94
C GLY A 80 -11.01 10.98 -4.74
N LEU A 81 -9.97 10.15 -4.76
CA LEU A 81 -8.96 10.09 -3.71
C LEU A 81 -7.91 11.20 -3.90
N PRO A 82 -7.24 11.65 -2.82
CA PRO A 82 -6.05 12.50 -2.94
C PRO A 82 -4.98 11.79 -3.78
N THR A 83 -4.19 12.51 -4.58
CA THR A 83 -3.06 11.93 -5.33
C THR A 83 -2.00 11.28 -4.43
N THR A 84 -2.02 11.63 -3.14
CA THR A 84 -1.16 11.08 -2.08
C THR A 84 -1.76 9.85 -1.40
N TRP A 85 -2.83 9.24 -1.92
CA TRP A 85 -3.42 8.03 -1.30
C TRP A 85 -2.41 6.89 -1.22
N LEU A 86 -1.44 6.85 -2.14
CA LEU A 86 -0.18 6.10 -2.03
C LEU A 86 0.97 7.11 -1.89
N ASN A 87 1.65 7.09 -0.74
CA ASN A 87 2.59 8.12 -0.34
C ASN A 87 3.98 7.54 -0.05
N GLU A 88 4.97 7.92 -0.86
CA GLU A 88 6.38 7.56 -0.67
C GLU A 88 7.10 8.34 0.43
N GLN A 89 6.55 9.47 0.87
CA GLN A 89 7.16 10.26 1.94
C GLN A 89 7.03 9.60 3.30
N ALA A 90 6.08 8.66 3.46
CA ALA A 90 5.93 7.88 4.68
C ALA A 90 7.19 7.05 5.00
N THR A 91 8.04 6.75 4.01
CA THR A 91 9.24 5.92 4.17
C THR A 91 10.49 6.72 4.51
N ALA A 92 10.36 8.04 4.75
CA ALA A 92 11.49 8.90 5.14
C ALA A 92 12.20 8.41 6.42
N TYR A 93 11.53 7.57 7.20
CA TYR A 93 12.03 7.04 8.45
C TYR A 93 12.05 5.51 8.43
N ARG A 94 13.19 4.93 8.04
CA ARG A 94 13.36 3.49 7.89
C ARG A 94 14.60 2.98 8.61
N PRO A 95 14.49 1.88 9.36
CA PRO A 95 15.64 1.14 9.86
C PRO A 95 16.63 0.82 8.73
N SER A 96 17.93 0.96 9.00
CA SER A 96 18.98 0.68 8.01
C SER A 96 19.08 -0.81 7.65
N ALA A 97 18.62 -1.70 8.54
CA ALA A 97 18.63 -3.14 8.30
C ALA A 97 17.58 -3.54 7.24
N PRO A 98 17.82 -4.54 6.40
CA PRO A 98 16.82 -5.07 5.48
C PRO A 98 15.69 -5.79 6.25
N ASP A 99 14.45 -5.67 5.75
CA ASP A 99 13.31 -6.40 6.32
C ASP A 99 13.20 -7.80 5.70
N GLN A 100 13.91 -8.76 6.29
CA GLN A 100 13.97 -10.14 5.78
C GLN A 100 12.67 -10.93 6.00
N ARG A 101 11.75 -10.42 6.83
CA ARG A 101 10.51 -11.11 7.21
C ARG A 101 9.27 -10.35 6.75
N ALA A 102 9.41 -9.47 5.76
CA ALA A 102 8.30 -8.74 5.18
C ALA A 102 7.26 -9.71 4.56
N PRO A 103 6.04 -9.85 5.12
CA PRO A 103 5.02 -10.70 4.52
C PRO A 103 4.54 -10.15 3.18
N VAL A 104 4.27 -11.03 2.22
CA VAL A 104 3.49 -10.68 1.03
C VAL A 104 2.05 -10.45 1.44
N VAL A 105 1.50 -9.28 1.13
CA VAL A 105 0.13 -8.88 1.48
C VAL A 105 -0.80 -8.80 0.26
N PHE A 106 -0.22 -8.73 -0.93
CA PHE A 106 -0.91 -8.79 -2.21
C PHE A 106 0.05 -9.36 -3.26
N ASP A 107 -0.43 -10.28 -4.09
CA ASP A 107 0.35 -10.92 -5.15
C ASP A 107 -0.49 -11.07 -6.41
N SER A 108 0.06 -10.57 -7.52
CA SER A 108 -0.48 -10.73 -8.86
C SER A 108 0.66 -10.79 -9.89
N PRO A 109 0.40 -11.21 -11.14
CA PRO A 109 1.43 -11.26 -12.19
C PRO A 109 2.14 -9.92 -12.43
N HIS A 110 1.46 -8.79 -12.17
CA HIS A 110 1.96 -7.45 -12.46
C HIS A 110 2.26 -6.61 -11.21
N LEU A 111 1.94 -7.11 -10.02
CA LEU A 111 2.13 -6.35 -8.78
C LEU A 111 2.37 -7.29 -7.60
N ILE A 112 3.49 -7.09 -6.92
CA ILE A 112 3.72 -7.68 -5.58
C ILE A 112 3.74 -6.54 -4.58
N ILE A 113 2.96 -6.68 -3.51
CA ILE A 113 3.03 -5.79 -2.35
C ILE A 113 3.46 -6.60 -1.14
N THR A 114 4.54 -6.14 -0.50
CA THR A 114 5.01 -6.65 0.79
C THR A 114 4.70 -5.64 1.88
N GLY A 115 4.34 -6.12 3.07
CA GLY A 115 4.19 -5.28 4.26
C GLY A 115 5.41 -5.36 5.15
N ALA A 116 5.71 -4.27 5.85
CA ALA A 116 6.72 -4.27 6.90
C ALA A 116 6.42 -5.34 7.97
N SER A 117 7.44 -6.08 8.38
CA SER A 117 7.38 -7.02 9.49
C SER A 117 7.10 -6.28 10.80
N ALA A 118 6.55 -7.01 11.77
CA ALA A 118 6.21 -6.44 13.08
C ALA A 118 7.43 -5.81 13.75
N GLU A 119 8.61 -6.43 13.61
CA GLU A 119 9.86 -5.92 14.14
C GLU A 119 10.28 -4.62 13.45
N HIS A 120 10.12 -4.54 12.13
CA HIS A 120 10.45 -3.32 11.39
C HIS A 120 9.51 -2.16 11.72
N LEU A 121 8.22 -2.46 11.86
CA LEU A 121 7.21 -1.49 12.31
C LEU A 121 7.50 -1.00 13.74
N LEU A 122 7.92 -1.89 14.64
CA LEU A 122 8.31 -1.53 15.99
C LEU A 122 9.57 -0.65 15.99
N ALA A 123 10.59 -1.01 15.21
CA ALA A 123 11.82 -0.22 15.10
C ALA A 123 11.54 1.20 14.59
N MET A 124 10.73 1.34 13.52
CA MET A 124 10.29 2.65 13.02
C MET A 124 9.57 3.48 14.09
N LYS A 125 8.82 2.85 15.00
CA LYS A 125 8.11 3.54 16.08
C LYS A 125 8.99 3.98 17.24
N LEU A 126 10.08 3.27 17.50
CA LEU A 126 11.01 3.61 18.58
C LEU A 126 11.95 4.75 18.21
N GLU A 127 12.20 4.88 16.92
CA GLU A 127 13.11 5.87 16.38
C GLU A 127 12.36 7.23 16.12
N ALA A 128 11.06 7.21 15.81
CA ALA A 128 10.25 8.39 15.43
C ALA A 128 9.85 9.31 16.60
#